data_AF-A0A7V1BTK3-F1
#
_entry.id   AF-A0A7V1BTK3-F1
#
_cell.length_a   1.000
_cell.length_b   1.000
_cell.length_c   1.000
_cell.angle_alpha   90.00
_cell.angle_beta   90.00
_cell.angle_gamma   90.00
#
_symmetry.space_group_name_H-M   'P 1'
#
loop_
_entity.id
_entity.type
_entity.pdbx_description
1 polymer ?
#
loop_
_entity_poly.entity_id
_entity_poly.type
_entity_poly.pdbx_seq_one_letter_code
_entity_poly.pdbx_strand_id
1 'polypeptide(L)'
;ALFLVSLLVWLAVLLASAGLSPVAAVDQVADQAVGPASEVYSGLGMDQQSIDAAVENFRDFITMLPYLLPALLLVMSIVLSGATVALAKQVFLRLKQPFPASFSFREFRLHFAFAYLMIIGLACELVMPYVPPAYVDPVGFTGMNLVIVSEALFFIQGLAIAYFFMCRYKVPQTARVMIYAALFIIQLIFSLVSWLGLFDTWIDYRRRFNRKKPKGQKRRL
;
A
#
# COMPACT_ATOMS: atom_id res chain seq x y z
N ALA A 1 1.34 -14.45 -6.47
CA ALA A 1 1.63 -14.95 -7.84
C ALA A 1 0.34 -15.18 -8.64
N LEU A 2 -0.54 -16.12 -8.24
CA LEU A 2 -1.79 -16.39 -8.97
C LEU A 2 -2.66 -15.15 -9.22
N PHE A 3 -2.98 -14.36 -8.18
CA PHE A 3 -3.76 -13.12 -8.35
C PHE A 3 -3.10 -12.11 -9.27
N LEU A 4 -1.77 -11.94 -9.17
CA LEU A 4 -1.03 -11.02 -10.03
C LEU A 4 -1.14 -11.45 -11.50
N VAL A 5 -0.97 -12.75 -11.77
CA VAL A 5 -1.13 -13.31 -13.12
C VAL A 5 -2.56 -13.12 -13.62
N SER A 6 -3.56 -13.44 -12.81
CA SER A 6 -4.97 -13.24 -13.18
C SER A 6 -5.30 -11.77 -13.48
N LEU A 7 -4.74 -10.85 -12.70
CA LEU A 7 -4.97 -9.42 -12.84
C LEU A 7 -4.25 -8.84 -14.06
N LEU A 8 -3.03 -9.30 -14.35
CA LEU A 8 -2.31 -8.99 -15.59
C LEU A 8 -3.05 -9.51 -16.82
N VAL A 9 -3.56 -10.75 -16.78
CA VAL A 9 -4.34 -11.33 -17.87
C VAL A 9 -5.64 -10.56 -18.08
N TRP A 10 -6.36 -10.23 -17.01
CA TRP A 10 -7.58 -9.43 -17.08
C TRP A 10 -7.32 -8.06 -17.70
N LEU A 11 -6.26 -7.36 -17.27
CA LEU A 11 -5.88 -6.07 -17.82
C LEU A 11 -5.48 -6.17 -19.30
N ALA A 12 -4.72 -7.20 -19.68
CA ALA A 12 -4.31 -7.43 -21.06
C ALA A 12 -5.52 -7.67 -21.98
N VAL A 13 -6.49 -8.48 -21.52
CA VAL A 13 -7.74 -8.73 -22.26
C VAL A 13 -8.55 -7.44 -22.40
N LEU A 14 -8.66 -6.64 -21.34
CA LEU A 14 -9.38 -5.37 -21.36
C LEU A 14 -8.78 -4.40 -22.37
N LEU A 15 -7.46 -4.21 -22.35
CA LEU A 15 -6.75 -3.34 -23.29
C LEU A 15 -6.85 -3.83 -24.73
N ALA A 16 -6.68 -5.13 -24.95
CA ALA A 16 -6.83 -5.74 -26.27
C ALA A 16 -8.26 -5.57 -26.82
N SER A 17 -9.29 -5.73 -25.97
CA SER A 17 -10.69 -5.55 -26.36
C SER A 17 -11.05 -4.10 -26.68
N ALA A 18 -10.36 -3.14 -26.05
CA ALA A 18 -10.55 -1.71 -26.30
C ALA A 18 -9.75 -1.20 -27.51
N GLY A 19 -8.79 -1.98 -28.03
CA GLY A 19 -7.90 -1.56 -29.12
C GLY A 19 -6.95 -0.43 -28.74
N LEU A 20 -6.78 -0.15 -27.43
CA LEU A 20 -6.01 0.98 -26.91
C LEU A 20 -4.71 0.51 -26.25
N SER A 21 -3.64 1.29 -26.42
CA SER A 21 -2.46 1.16 -25.54
C SER A 21 -2.79 1.72 -24.15
N PRO A 22 -2.16 1.25 -23.06
CA PRO A 22 -2.42 1.76 -21.71
C PRO A 22 -2.26 3.27 -21.59
N VAL A 23 -1.29 3.84 -22.33
CA VAL A 23 -1.03 5.28 -22.37
C VAL A 23 -2.14 6.01 -23.11
N ALA A 24 -2.54 5.52 -24.30
CA ALA A 24 -3.61 6.15 -25.08
C ALA A 24 -4.97 6.14 -24.37
N ALA A 25 -5.27 5.07 -23.62
CA ALA A 25 -6.49 5.00 -22.82
C ALA A 25 -6.53 6.07 -21.72
N VAL A 26 -5.37 6.35 -21.11
CA VAL A 26 -5.22 7.35 -20.06
C VAL A 26 -5.30 8.76 -20.61
N ASP A 27 -4.64 9.05 -21.74
CA ASP A 27 -4.71 10.35 -22.41
C ASP A 27 -6.14 10.70 -22.81
N GLN A 28 -6.87 9.74 -23.36
CA GLN A 28 -8.27 9.91 -23.73
C GLN A 28 -9.17 10.23 -22.53
N VAL A 29 -8.95 9.56 -21.39
CA VAL A 29 -9.68 9.83 -20.14
C VAL A 29 -9.32 11.20 -19.58
N ALA A 30 -8.04 11.60 -19.63
CA ALA A 30 -7.59 12.93 -19.21
C ALA A 30 -8.32 14.01 -20.00
N ASP A 31 -8.32 13.90 -21.33
CA ASP A 31 -8.96 14.87 -22.23
C ASP A 31 -10.47 14.96 -22.02
N GLN A 32 -11.14 13.82 -21.81
CA GLN A 32 -12.58 13.79 -21.54
C GLN A 32 -12.96 14.37 -20.16
N ALA A 33 -12.06 14.30 -19.19
CA ALA A 33 -12.32 14.75 -17.82
C ALA A 33 -12.06 16.25 -17.62
N VAL A 34 -11.23 16.88 -18.47
CA VAL A 34 -10.86 18.30 -18.34
C VAL A 34 -12.06 19.25 -18.47
N GLY A 35 -12.92 19.05 -19.47
CA GLY A 35 -14.06 19.93 -19.74
C GLY A 35 -15.05 20.00 -18.57
N PRO A 36 -15.60 18.87 -18.11
CA PRO A 36 -16.50 18.83 -16.95
C PRO A 36 -15.86 19.35 -15.66
N ALA A 37 -14.56 19.09 -15.44
CA ALA A 37 -13.87 19.60 -14.26
C ALA A 37 -13.76 21.14 -14.27
N SER A 38 -13.44 21.71 -15.42
CA SER A 38 -13.35 23.17 -15.61
C SER A 38 -14.70 23.86 -15.36
N GLU A 39 -15.80 23.28 -15.84
CA GLU A 39 -17.16 23.80 -15.60
C GLU A 39 -17.54 23.79 -14.12
N VAL A 40 -17.19 22.73 -13.38
CA VAL A 40 -17.43 22.64 -11.93
C VAL A 40 -16.65 23.72 -11.19
N TYR A 41 -15.36 23.90 -11.49
CA TYR A 41 -14.54 24.91 -10.83
C TYR A 41 -14.97 26.34 -11.18
N SER A 42 -15.35 26.59 -12.43
CA SER A 42 -15.95 27.86 -12.85
C SER A 42 -17.28 28.11 -12.12
N GLY A 43 -18.11 27.09 -11.92
CA GLY A 43 -19.37 27.18 -11.19
C GLY A 43 -19.19 27.49 -9.70
N LEU A 44 -18.01 27.17 -9.13
CA LEU A 44 -17.61 27.54 -7.77
C LEU A 44 -17.02 28.96 -7.67
N GLY A 45 -16.91 29.69 -8.78
CA GLY A 45 -16.40 31.06 -8.83
C GLY A 45 -14.87 31.15 -8.75
N MET A 46 -14.14 30.08 -9.09
CA MET A 46 -12.69 30.10 -9.16
C MET A 46 -12.21 30.94 -10.35
N ASP A 47 -11.06 31.60 -10.20
CA ASP A 47 -10.44 32.34 -11.30
C ASP A 47 -9.84 31.39 -12.35
N GLN A 48 -9.74 31.86 -13.59
CA GLN A 48 -9.29 31.03 -14.71
C GLN A 48 -7.88 30.46 -14.51
N GLN A 49 -6.98 31.21 -13.85
CA GLN A 49 -5.62 30.76 -13.61
C GLN A 49 -5.60 29.58 -12.62
N SER A 50 -6.41 29.63 -11.57
CA SER A 50 -6.59 28.52 -10.63
C SER A 50 -7.22 27.29 -11.29
N ILE A 51 -8.16 27.50 -12.21
CA ILE A 51 -8.79 26.41 -12.98
C ILE A 51 -7.76 25.73 -13.87
N ASP A 52 -7.00 26.50 -14.65
CA ASP A 52 -5.99 25.98 -15.57
C ASP A 52 -4.91 25.21 -14.81
N ALA A 53 -4.43 25.74 -13.67
CA ALA A 53 -3.47 25.06 -12.81
C ALA A 53 -4.03 23.76 -12.21
N ALA A 54 -5.31 23.74 -11.80
CA ALA A 54 -5.94 22.52 -11.28
C ALA A 54 -6.07 21.45 -12.38
N VAL A 55 -6.43 21.86 -13.59
CA VAL A 55 -6.54 20.99 -14.77
C VAL A 55 -5.19 20.43 -15.17
N GLU A 56 -4.14 21.25 -15.19
CA GLU A 56 -2.78 20.83 -15.55
C GLU A 56 -2.24 19.82 -14.53
N ASN A 57 -2.36 20.10 -13.23
CA ASN A 57 -2.00 19.15 -12.17
C ASN A 57 -2.76 17.82 -12.29
N PHE A 58 -4.03 17.87 -12.64
CA PHE A 58 -4.85 16.67 -12.83
C PHE A 58 -4.41 15.88 -14.06
N ARG A 59 -4.09 16.55 -15.17
CA ARG A 59 -3.54 15.93 -16.38
C ARG A 59 -2.21 15.25 -16.07
N ASP A 60 -1.30 15.95 -15.40
CA ASP A 60 0.00 15.40 -15.00
C ASP A 60 -0.14 14.17 -14.10
N PHE A 61 -1.06 14.22 -13.14
CA PHE A 61 -1.35 13.06 -12.30
C PHE A 61 -1.85 11.86 -13.11
N ILE A 62 -2.77 12.09 -14.06
CA ILE A 62 -3.34 11.03 -14.90
C ILE A 62 -2.26 10.44 -15.83
N THR A 63 -1.46 11.27 -16.50
CA THR A 63 -0.40 10.80 -17.42
C THR A 63 0.71 10.02 -16.70
N MET A 64 0.86 10.20 -15.38
CA MET A 64 1.75 9.37 -14.55
C MET A 64 1.18 7.97 -14.23
N LEU A 65 -0.14 7.77 -14.24
CA LEU A 65 -0.77 6.50 -13.83
C LEU A 65 -0.26 5.27 -14.59
N PRO A 66 -0.06 5.28 -15.93
CA PRO A 66 0.47 4.14 -16.67
C PRO A 66 1.82 3.66 -16.13
N TYR A 67 2.66 4.58 -15.67
CA TYR A 67 3.98 4.29 -15.13
C TYR A 67 3.91 3.71 -13.71
N LEU A 68 2.86 4.03 -12.95
CA LEU A 68 2.59 3.48 -11.61
C LEU A 68 1.76 2.19 -11.64
N LEU A 69 1.18 1.83 -12.79
CA LEU A 69 0.38 0.60 -12.94
C LEU A 69 1.07 -0.63 -12.36
N PRO A 70 2.36 -0.93 -12.63
CA PRO A 70 3.00 -2.13 -12.10
C PRO A 70 2.90 -2.25 -10.57
N ALA A 71 3.18 -1.17 -9.85
CA ALA A 71 3.01 -1.11 -8.41
C ALA A 71 1.54 -1.25 -8.00
N LEU A 72 0.61 -0.55 -8.66
CA LEU A 72 -0.82 -0.64 -8.35
C LEU A 72 -1.34 -2.08 -8.50
N LEU A 73 -0.97 -2.80 -9.57
CA LEU A 73 -1.36 -4.20 -9.77
C LEU A 73 -0.77 -5.12 -8.69
N LEU A 74 0.47 -4.87 -8.28
CA LEU A 74 1.11 -5.60 -7.18
C LEU A 74 0.39 -5.36 -5.85
N VAL A 75 0.11 -4.10 -5.51
CA VAL A 75 -0.63 -3.71 -4.30
C VAL A 75 -2.02 -4.35 -4.31
N MET A 76 -2.75 -4.26 -5.43
CA MET A 76 -4.06 -4.90 -5.56
C MET A 76 -3.98 -6.42 -5.38
N SER A 77 -2.94 -7.05 -5.92
CA SER A 77 -2.72 -8.49 -5.74
C SER A 77 -2.47 -8.87 -4.27
N ILE A 78 -1.73 -8.03 -3.54
CA ILE A 78 -1.50 -8.22 -2.10
C ILE A 78 -2.82 -8.09 -1.33
N VAL A 79 -3.60 -7.04 -1.61
CA VAL A 79 -4.91 -6.80 -0.98
C VAL A 79 -5.88 -7.95 -1.26
N LEU A 80 -6.02 -8.35 -2.52
CA LEU A 80 -6.88 -9.45 -2.95
C LEU A 80 -6.47 -10.76 -2.27
N SER A 81 -5.16 -11.07 -2.25
CA SER A 81 -4.65 -12.26 -1.55
C SER A 81 -5.01 -12.24 -0.07
N GLY A 82 -4.87 -11.10 0.61
CA GLY A 82 -5.26 -10.94 2.01
C GLY A 82 -6.77 -11.12 2.22
N ALA A 83 -7.58 -10.50 1.36
CA ALA A 83 -9.03 -10.63 1.39
C ALA A 83 -9.48 -12.08 1.16
N THR A 84 -8.86 -12.81 0.23
CA THR A 84 -9.15 -14.22 -0.01
C THR A 84 -8.84 -15.08 1.21
N VAL A 85 -7.71 -14.88 1.88
CA VAL A 85 -7.39 -15.61 3.12
C VAL A 85 -8.40 -15.28 4.23
N ALA A 86 -8.81 -14.01 4.35
CA ALA A 86 -9.81 -13.59 5.31
C ALA A 86 -11.18 -14.22 5.04
N LEU A 87 -11.62 -14.24 3.77
CA LEU A 87 -12.86 -14.89 3.34
C LEU A 87 -12.80 -16.39 3.55
N ALA A 88 -11.70 -17.06 3.18
CA ALA A 88 -11.50 -18.48 3.41
C ALA A 88 -11.63 -18.82 4.90
N LYS A 89 -11.02 -18.02 5.78
CA LYS A 89 -11.18 -18.17 7.23
C LYS A 89 -12.64 -18.07 7.66
N GLN A 90 -13.39 -17.09 7.16
CA GLN A 90 -14.81 -16.94 7.49
C GLN A 90 -15.65 -18.13 7.01
N VAL A 91 -15.39 -18.64 5.81
CA VAL A 91 -16.08 -19.82 5.25
C VAL A 91 -15.79 -21.06 6.09
N PHE A 92 -14.53 -21.33 6.44
CA PHE A 92 -14.15 -22.47 7.29
C PHE A 92 -14.82 -22.42 8.66
N LEU A 93 -14.85 -21.22 9.28
CA LEU A 93 -15.54 -21.02 10.55
C LEU A 93 -17.05 -21.29 10.46
N ARG A 94 -17.70 -20.86 9.36
CA ARG A 94 -19.13 -21.17 9.12
C ARG A 94 -19.39 -22.65 8.91
N LEU A 95 -18.46 -23.35 8.23
CA LEU A 95 -18.53 -24.79 8.00
C LEU A 95 -18.08 -25.63 9.21
N LYS A 96 -17.70 -24.99 10.33
CA LYS A 96 -17.14 -25.64 11.53
C LYS A 96 -15.91 -26.50 11.23
N GLN A 97 -15.16 -26.16 10.18
CA GLN A 97 -13.92 -26.82 9.80
C GLN A 97 -12.71 -26.10 10.43
N PRO A 98 -11.65 -26.82 10.81
CA PRO A 98 -10.45 -26.20 11.37
C PRO A 98 -9.75 -25.34 10.32
N PHE A 99 -9.45 -24.08 10.65
CA PHE A 99 -8.62 -23.21 9.82
C PHE A 99 -7.16 -23.30 10.28
N PRO A 100 -6.17 -23.44 9.38
CA PRO A 100 -4.78 -23.63 9.78
C PRO A 100 -4.26 -22.47 10.65
N ALA A 101 -3.71 -22.79 11.82
CA ALA A 101 -3.18 -21.81 12.76
C ALA A 101 -1.96 -21.04 12.21
N SER A 102 -1.27 -21.60 11.22
CA SER A 102 -0.15 -20.97 10.51
C SER A 102 -0.53 -19.66 9.81
N PHE A 103 -1.81 -19.44 9.50
CA PHE A 103 -2.31 -18.19 8.89
C PHE A 103 -2.82 -17.20 9.95
N SER A 104 -2.03 -16.98 11.00
CA SER A 104 -2.33 -15.98 12.03
C SER A 104 -1.86 -14.59 11.60
N PHE A 105 -2.80 -13.69 11.28
CA PHE A 105 -2.47 -12.29 10.95
C PHE A 105 -1.66 -11.59 12.05
N ARG A 106 -1.87 -11.96 13.31
CA ARG A 106 -1.12 -11.43 14.46
C ARG A 106 0.38 -11.73 14.38
N GLU A 107 0.75 -12.84 13.74
CA GLU A 107 2.12 -13.31 13.60
C GLU A 107 2.70 -12.98 12.23
N PHE A 108 1.93 -12.31 11.36
CA PHE A 108 2.39 -11.87 10.05
C PHE A 108 3.64 -11.01 10.19
N ARG A 109 4.71 -11.40 9.50
CA ARG A 109 5.99 -10.72 9.51
C ARG A 109 6.67 -10.91 8.16
N LEU A 110 7.12 -9.81 7.58
CA LEU A 110 7.93 -9.86 6.37
C LEU A 110 9.39 -10.15 6.74
N HIS A 111 10.07 -10.83 5.81
CA HIS A 111 11.51 -11.03 5.91
C HIS A 111 12.22 -9.68 5.77
N PHE A 112 13.33 -9.47 6.49
CA PHE A 112 14.07 -8.19 6.46
C PHE A 112 14.54 -7.82 5.04
N ALA A 113 14.70 -8.80 4.15
CA ALA A 113 15.07 -8.58 2.75
C ALA A 113 14.09 -7.65 2.00
N PHE A 114 12.81 -7.64 2.37
CA PHE A 114 11.84 -6.73 1.77
C PHE A 114 12.12 -5.26 2.10
N ALA A 115 12.89 -4.97 3.15
CA ALA A 115 13.27 -3.60 3.48
C ALA A 115 14.18 -2.97 2.41
N TYR A 116 14.92 -3.79 1.68
CA TYR A 116 15.75 -3.31 0.58
C TYR A 116 14.91 -2.74 -0.57
N LEU A 117 13.66 -3.17 -0.76
CA LEU A 117 12.78 -2.55 -1.75
C LEU A 117 12.52 -1.08 -1.42
N MET A 118 12.25 -0.77 -0.15
CA MET A 118 12.08 0.61 0.32
C MET A 118 13.38 1.41 0.19
N ILE A 119 14.50 0.82 0.60
CA ILE A 119 15.81 1.49 0.57
C ILE A 119 16.20 1.82 -0.88
N ILE A 120 16.05 0.86 -1.81
CA ILE A 120 16.37 1.07 -3.22
C ILE A 120 15.41 2.09 -3.83
N GLY A 121 14.11 2.02 -3.51
CA GLY A 121 13.12 2.98 -3.98
C GLY A 121 13.46 4.41 -3.60
N LEU A 122 13.74 4.65 -2.31
CA LEU A 122 14.14 5.97 -1.80
C LEU A 122 15.53 6.40 -2.34
N ALA A 123 16.45 5.46 -2.56
CA ALA A 123 17.75 5.76 -3.16
C ALA A 123 17.60 6.22 -4.62
N CYS A 124 16.70 5.61 -5.40
CA CYS A 124 16.38 6.06 -6.75
C CYS A 124 15.86 7.51 -6.74
N GLU A 125 14.97 7.85 -5.82
CA GLU A 125 14.46 9.22 -5.68
C GLU A 125 15.55 10.21 -5.24
N LEU A 126 16.40 9.83 -4.30
CA LEU A 126 17.49 10.67 -3.80
C LEU A 126 18.56 10.97 -4.85
N VAL A 127 18.87 9.99 -5.71
CA VAL A 127 19.92 10.13 -6.73
C VAL A 127 19.41 10.85 -7.97
N MET A 128 18.08 10.98 -8.15
CA MET A 128 17.44 11.57 -9.33
C MET A 128 18.06 12.89 -9.82
N PRO A 129 18.40 13.89 -8.96
CA PRO A 129 19.02 15.14 -9.42
C PRO A 129 20.43 14.98 -10.03
N TYR A 130 21.09 13.85 -9.79
CA TYR A 130 22.45 13.54 -10.24
C TYR A 130 22.49 12.58 -11.43
N VAL A 131 21.32 12.12 -11.89
CA VAL A 131 21.18 11.17 -13.00
C VAL A 131 21.20 11.94 -14.33
N PRO A 132 21.83 11.41 -15.41
CA PRO A 132 21.76 12.05 -16.72
C PRO A 132 20.31 12.19 -17.19
N PRO A 133 19.96 13.26 -17.95
CA PRO A 133 18.57 13.53 -18.36
C PRO A 133 17.85 12.34 -19.01
N ALA A 134 18.58 11.52 -19.79
CA ALA A 134 18.04 10.33 -20.45
C ALA A 134 17.53 9.23 -19.49
N TYR A 135 17.91 9.27 -18.21
CA TYR A 135 17.57 8.25 -17.21
C TYR A 135 16.74 8.80 -16.04
N VAL A 136 16.41 10.09 -16.03
CA VAL A 136 15.63 10.71 -14.94
C VAL A 136 14.26 10.04 -14.80
N ASP A 137 13.49 9.92 -15.88
CA ASP A 137 12.14 9.34 -15.82
C ASP A 137 12.18 7.84 -15.47
N PRO A 138 13.01 6.99 -16.12
CA PRO A 138 13.09 5.57 -15.75
C PRO A 138 13.50 5.34 -14.29
N VAL A 139 14.47 6.11 -13.77
CA VAL A 139 14.91 5.99 -12.37
C VAL A 139 13.83 6.49 -11.42
N GLY A 140 13.18 7.62 -11.72
CA GLY A 140 12.10 8.17 -10.91
C GLY A 140 10.90 7.23 -10.80
N PHE A 141 10.39 6.73 -11.93
CA PHE A 141 9.26 5.81 -11.93
C PHE A 141 9.60 4.47 -11.27
N THR A 142 10.83 3.97 -11.44
CA THR A 142 11.28 2.76 -10.75
C THR A 142 11.30 2.98 -9.24
N GLY A 143 11.85 4.12 -8.78
CA GLY A 143 11.85 4.52 -7.38
C GLY A 143 10.44 4.55 -6.79
N MET A 144 9.53 5.28 -7.43
CA MET A 144 8.14 5.40 -7.01
C MET A 144 7.43 4.04 -6.93
N ASN A 145 7.58 3.17 -7.94
CA ASN A 145 6.95 1.85 -7.92
C ASN A 145 7.45 1.00 -6.73
N LEU A 146 8.76 1.03 -6.47
CA LEU A 146 9.36 0.31 -5.34
C LEU A 146 8.87 0.86 -4.00
N VAL A 147 8.79 2.18 -3.85
CA VAL A 147 8.26 2.83 -2.64
C VAL A 147 6.81 2.44 -2.42
N ILE A 148 5.94 2.57 -3.41
CA ILE A 148 4.51 2.24 -3.31
C ILE A 148 4.29 0.79 -2.88
N VAL A 149 4.99 -0.16 -3.52
CA VAL A 149 4.88 -1.59 -3.16
C VAL A 149 5.39 -1.85 -1.75
N SER A 150 6.51 -1.21 -1.39
CA SER A 150 7.10 -1.34 -0.05
C SER A 150 6.18 -0.77 1.02
N GLU A 151 5.62 0.42 0.81
CA GLU A 151 4.66 1.03 1.72
C GLU A 151 3.47 0.11 1.95
N ALA A 152 2.87 -0.46 0.91
CA ALA A 152 1.75 -1.38 1.06
C ALA A 152 2.12 -2.65 1.85
N LEU A 153 3.27 -3.24 1.56
CA LEU A 153 3.77 -4.43 2.28
C LEU A 153 3.99 -4.13 3.77
N PHE A 154 4.69 -3.04 4.06
CA PHE A 154 4.99 -2.67 5.45
C PHE A 154 3.78 -2.10 6.19
N PHE A 155 2.82 -1.50 5.49
CA PHE A 155 1.54 -1.14 6.07
C PHE A 155 0.82 -2.37 6.64
N ILE A 156 0.78 -3.47 5.89
CA ILE A 156 0.16 -4.73 6.36
C ILE A 156 0.89 -5.28 7.59
N GLN A 157 2.22 -5.20 7.61
CA GLN A 157 2.98 -5.55 8.82
C GLN A 157 2.69 -4.60 9.99
N GLY A 158 2.57 -3.30 9.73
CA GLY A 158 2.15 -2.29 10.69
C GLY A 158 0.77 -2.56 11.28
N LEU A 159 -0.19 -2.97 10.44
CA LEU A 159 -1.51 -3.41 10.87
C LEU A 159 -1.44 -4.66 11.76
N ALA A 160 -0.57 -5.63 11.45
CA ALA A 160 -0.37 -6.80 12.29
C ALA A 160 0.17 -6.42 13.69
N ILE A 161 1.07 -5.43 13.76
CA ILE A 161 1.60 -4.87 15.01
C ILE A 161 0.50 -4.14 15.78
N ALA A 162 -0.26 -3.27 15.11
CA ALA A 162 -1.39 -2.56 15.70
C ALA A 162 -2.42 -3.56 16.27
N TYR A 163 -2.74 -4.61 15.51
CA TYR A 163 -3.61 -5.70 15.96
C TYR A 163 -3.06 -6.43 17.19
N PHE A 164 -1.76 -6.74 17.20
CA PHE A 164 -1.09 -7.34 18.36
C PHE A 164 -1.28 -6.49 19.62
N PHE A 165 -1.04 -5.17 19.53
CA PHE A 165 -1.20 -4.26 20.67
C PHE A 165 -2.67 -4.08 21.07
N MET A 166 -3.59 -3.95 20.12
CA MET A 166 -5.03 -3.86 20.41
C MET A 166 -5.54 -5.09 21.17
N CYS A 167 -5.09 -6.29 20.80
CA CYS A 167 -5.37 -7.52 21.54
C CYS A 167 -4.72 -7.54 22.93
N ARG A 168 -3.47 -7.07 23.04
CA ARG A 168 -2.71 -7.02 24.30
C ARG A 168 -3.30 -6.06 25.34
N TYR A 169 -3.81 -4.91 24.88
CA TYR A 169 -4.45 -3.88 25.70
C TYR A 169 -5.97 -4.07 25.83
N LYS A 170 -6.52 -5.18 25.31
CA LYS A 170 -7.96 -5.50 25.37
C LYS A 170 -8.86 -4.37 24.82
N VAL A 171 -8.40 -3.68 23.77
CA VAL A 171 -9.16 -2.61 23.11
C VAL A 171 -10.52 -3.17 22.64
N PRO A 172 -11.66 -2.52 22.93
CA PRO A 172 -12.98 -3.01 22.55
C PRO A 172 -13.16 -2.98 21.03
N GLN A 173 -14.03 -3.85 20.49
CA GLN A 173 -14.18 -4.05 19.05
C GLN A 173 -14.54 -2.75 18.30
N THR A 174 -15.43 -1.91 18.85
CA THR A 174 -15.81 -0.63 18.25
C THR A 174 -14.62 0.31 18.06
N ALA A 175 -13.75 0.41 19.08
CA ALA A 175 -12.55 1.24 18.99
C ALA A 175 -11.56 0.71 17.95
N ARG A 176 -11.46 -0.62 17.78
CA ARG A 176 -10.59 -1.20 16.73
C ARG A 176 -11.04 -0.80 15.33
N VAL A 177 -12.35 -0.78 15.08
CA VAL A 177 -12.92 -0.38 13.78
C VAL A 177 -12.60 1.10 13.51
N MET A 178 -12.78 1.98 14.51
CA MET A 178 -12.44 3.40 14.38
C MET A 178 -10.95 3.62 14.12
N ILE A 179 -10.08 2.89 14.84
CA ILE A 179 -8.63 2.95 14.64
C ILE A 179 -8.30 2.52 13.20
N TYR A 180 -8.84 1.40 12.70
CA TYR A 180 -8.60 0.98 11.31
C TYR A 180 -9.14 1.95 10.27
N ALA A 181 -10.29 2.58 10.50
CA ALA A 181 -10.80 3.63 9.62
C ALA A 181 -9.83 4.83 9.58
N ALA A 182 -9.36 5.29 10.73
CA ALA A 182 -8.39 6.38 10.81
C ALA A 182 -7.05 6.04 10.14
N LEU A 183 -6.57 4.79 10.30
CA LEU A 183 -5.35 4.28 9.68
C LEU A 183 -5.41 4.30 8.13
N PHE A 184 -6.61 4.21 7.56
CA PHE A 184 -6.82 4.23 6.10
C PHE A 184 -7.15 5.61 5.54
N ILE A 185 -7.92 6.42 6.27
CA ILE A 185 -8.39 7.73 5.79
C ILE A 185 -7.29 8.79 5.89
N ILE A 186 -6.46 8.70 6.93
CA ILE A 186 -5.46 9.72 7.22
C ILE A 186 -4.12 9.26 6.64
N GLN A 187 -3.75 9.80 5.47
CA GLN A 187 -2.53 9.43 4.73
C GLN A 187 -1.26 9.47 5.59
N LEU A 188 -1.12 10.49 6.45
CA LEU A 188 0.01 10.59 7.36
C LEU A 188 0.10 9.38 8.30
N ILE A 189 -1.05 8.95 8.84
CA ILE A 189 -1.11 7.80 9.73
C ILE A 189 -0.79 6.52 8.96
N PHE A 190 -1.31 6.37 7.74
CA PHE A 190 -0.97 5.25 6.86
C PHE A 190 0.55 5.11 6.71
N SER A 191 1.23 6.19 6.32
CA SER A 191 2.68 6.18 6.13
C SER A 191 3.42 5.86 7.44
N LEU A 192 3.06 6.49 8.57
CA LEU A 192 3.67 6.19 9.87
C LEU A 192 3.55 4.72 10.27
N VAL A 193 2.42 4.08 9.94
CA VAL A 193 2.18 2.67 10.23
C VAL A 193 3.02 1.77 9.32
N SER A 194 3.20 2.16 8.06
CA SER A 194 4.14 1.51 7.16
C SER A 194 5.56 1.58 7.71
N TRP A 195 6.02 2.75 8.15
CA TRP A 195 7.33 2.90 8.80
C TRP A 195 7.47 2.05 10.06
N LEU A 196 6.42 1.99 10.90
CA LEU A 196 6.40 1.10 12.07
C LEU A 196 6.57 -0.37 11.68
N GLY A 197 5.89 -0.81 10.62
CA GLY A 197 6.01 -2.16 10.06
C GLY A 197 7.41 -2.46 9.53
N LEU A 198 8.02 -1.49 8.84
CA LEU A 198 9.39 -1.58 8.34
C LEU A 198 10.38 -1.75 9.50
N PHE A 199 10.32 -0.90 10.52
CA PHE A 199 11.26 -0.96 11.66
C PHE A 199 11.12 -2.24 12.50
N ASP A 200 9.93 -2.84 12.56
CA ASP A 200 9.72 -4.13 13.25
C ASP A 200 10.52 -5.27 12.62
N THR A 201 10.89 -5.18 11.34
CA THR A 201 11.71 -6.22 10.69
C THR A 201 13.07 -6.39 11.37
N TRP A 202 13.74 -5.30 11.74
CA TRP A 202 15.03 -5.31 12.43
C TRP A 202 14.91 -5.37 13.95
N ILE A 203 13.97 -4.63 14.54
CA ILE A 203 13.92 -4.43 16.00
C ILE A 203 13.20 -5.58 16.71
N ASP A 204 12.26 -6.24 16.02
CA ASP A 204 11.38 -7.29 16.55
C ASP A 204 10.66 -6.86 17.84
N TYR A 205 9.77 -5.87 17.71
CA TYR A 205 9.07 -5.31 18.87
C TYR A 205 8.25 -6.39 19.58
N ARG A 206 7.57 -7.25 18.81
CA ARG A 206 6.70 -8.31 19.34
C ARG A 206 7.45 -9.31 20.23
N ARG A 207 8.66 -9.72 19.87
CA ARG A 207 9.48 -10.63 20.70
C ARG A 207 10.00 -9.97 21.97
N ARG A 208 10.36 -8.68 21.91
CA ARG A 208 10.83 -7.94 23.09
C ARG A 208 9.75 -7.77 24.15
N PHE A 209 8.50 -7.50 23.74
CA PHE A 209 7.37 -7.37 24.69
C PHE A 209 6.82 -8.72 25.19
N ASN A 210 7.06 -9.82 24.48
CA ASN A 210 6.72 -11.17 24.92
C ASN A 210 7.79 -11.84 25.81
N ARG A 211 8.96 -11.22 26.05
CA ARG A 211 9.93 -11.73 27.03
C ARG A 211 9.31 -11.66 28.42
N LYS A 212 8.80 -12.80 28.92
CA LYS A 212 8.59 -12.99 30.36
C LYS A 212 9.93 -12.70 31.04
N LYS A 213 9.95 -11.80 32.04
CA LYS A 213 11.10 -11.67 32.95
C LYS A 213 11.49 -13.08 33.41
N PRO A 214 12.78 -13.46 33.44
CA PRO A 214 13.16 -14.75 34.00
C PRO A 214 12.61 -14.85 35.42
N LYS A 215 11.69 -15.79 35.66
CA LYS A 215 11.29 -16.17 37.01
C LYS A 215 12.48 -16.90 37.62
N GLY A 216 13.18 -16.25 38.54
CA GLY A 216 14.11 -16.93 39.43
C GLY A 216 15.53 -16.39 39.39
N GLN A 217 15.76 -15.27 40.08
CA GLN A 217 16.96 -15.15 40.88
C GLN A 217 16.49 -14.91 42.32
N LYS A 218 16.12 -16.01 43.00
CA LYS A 218 16.11 -16.02 44.46
C LYS A 218 17.55 -15.68 44.85
N ARG A 219 17.78 -14.49 45.42
CA ARG A 219 18.99 -14.23 46.20
C ARG A 219 18.99 -15.24 47.34
N ARG A 220 19.75 -16.33 47.16
CA ARG A 220 20.27 -17.13 48.26
C ARG A 220 21.67 -16.62 48.50
N LEU A 221 21.81 -15.88 49.59
CA LEU A 221 22.82 -15.94 50.66
C LEU A 221 22.76 -14.59 51.39
#